data_AF-A0A534UT18-F1
#
_entry.id   AF-A0A534UT18-F1
#
_cell.length_a   1.000
_cell.length_b   1.000
_cell.length_c   1.000
_cell.angle_alpha   90.00
_cell.angle_beta   90.00
_cell.angle_gamma   90.00
#
_symmetry.space_group_name_H-M   'P 1'
#
loop_
_entity.id
_entity.type
_entity.pdbx_description
1 polymer ?
#
loop_
_entity_poly.entity_id
_entity_poly.type
_entity_poly.pdbx_seq_one_letter_code
_entity_poly.pdbx_strand_id
1 'polypeptide(L)'
;MKLARRILGGLTAALCACSGSSTQTSATGTVGMAADVSALRNDGSLAHVTATVLDAQGQPASGSVAFTASAGNLNGSGTTALSVALNAAGQASVTYACDVSIDPARCGPGSVAVNATWSGVTNGMRLTLQGLSSSPDAGSSDAGSSGGTDAGTGGSGSAGPAASITAVSATPAVLGLKGSGIQETGLTTFLVTDASGRAVSGATVSFGQNQPALVTLAQASAVTTASGTVSVGYDAGPLVGITAITATVAATGAAGSQPIAVRGARPSASGFYFRCSKTNLPVYTTTLEYETTTCTVRLSDRYGNRVGIATPVNFAAEAGAISANAVTKPFDFATPTDPDEGSVTVTFSSDMARGFGPVETTPIAGEPSVGNANPRDQLVTIIAMVRGEEAFVDANLDGQYNAGELFVDQGDPFIDSNDNNAYTGDEATEPRFCGGTDCSTYHGPNGLWDSDRTIWVPTWIAFTDAPKVTVDPWIASSCVDYVDNNVPNPSSASTGVSFRDGSLNAPAAGTTYGASFVGAPSGLTLNTLFGFDELENVGSSDPFWQRVSEANVNQPCTVATTTNGACVMQTRFGPFDDGHRLVLRVDDTNKTPAAAAPGHVCGGTPTAGTNLGSFTVQINAKGPHKDASAYTNGTYAF
;
A
#
# COMPACT_ATOMS: atom_id res chain seq x y z
N MET A 1 -11.49 -35.64 10.88
CA MET A 1 -12.39 -36.63 10.23
C MET A 1 -12.65 -36.19 8.79
N LYS A 2 -12.52 -37.09 7.79
CA LYS A 2 -12.99 -36.83 6.42
C LYS A 2 -14.41 -37.38 6.29
N LEU A 3 -15.38 -36.55 5.92
CA LEU A 3 -16.71 -37.04 5.51
C LEU A 3 -17.01 -36.58 4.08
N ALA A 4 -17.27 -37.55 3.20
CA ALA A 4 -17.49 -37.31 1.79
C ALA A 4 -18.96 -36.96 1.48
N ARG A 5 -19.20 -36.16 0.44
CA ARG A 5 -20.47 -36.15 -0.29
C ARG A 5 -20.26 -36.18 -1.81
N ARG A 6 -21.11 -36.99 -2.46
CA ARG A 6 -21.08 -37.53 -3.84
C ARG A 6 -22.46 -38.17 -4.07
N ILE A 7 -23.12 -38.19 -5.24
CA ILE A 7 -22.91 -37.64 -6.60
C ILE A 7 -24.27 -37.00 -7.03
N LEU A 8 -24.37 -36.55 -8.28
CA LEU A 8 -25.56 -36.19 -9.09
C LEU A 8 -25.93 -34.69 -9.12
N GLY A 9 -26.15 -34.09 -10.30
CA GLY A 9 -26.11 -34.64 -11.66
C GLY A 9 -25.84 -33.56 -12.71
N GLY A 10 -25.29 -33.94 -13.87
CA GLY A 10 -24.92 -33.00 -14.92
C GLY A 10 -26.04 -32.75 -15.93
N LEU A 11 -25.91 -31.63 -16.67
CA LEU A 11 -26.56 -31.47 -17.96
C LEU A 11 -25.67 -30.64 -18.89
N THR A 12 -25.12 -31.29 -19.91
CA THR A 12 -24.45 -30.62 -21.04
C THR A 12 -25.51 -30.10 -22.00
N ALA A 13 -25.51 -28.81 -22.30
CA ALA A 13 -26.31 -28.21 -23.36
C ALA A 13 -25.38 -27.56 -24.39
N ALA A 14 -25.08 -28.30 -25.46
CA ALA A 14 -24.53 -27.71 -26.67
C ALA A 14 -25.69 -27.20 -27.54
N LEU A 15 -25.71 -25.91 -27.86
CA LEU A 15 -26.52 -25.39 -28.96
C LEU A 15 -25.59 -24.88 -30.07
N CYS A 16 -25.85 -25.35 -31.28
CA CYS A 16 -25.23 -24.88 -32.50
C CYS A 16 -26.34 -24.67 -33.53
N ALA A 17 -26.54 -23.44 -33.99
CA ALA A 17 -27.41 -23.08 -35.10
C ALA A 17 -26.96 -21.74 -35.71
N CYS A 18 -27.05 -21.62 -37.03
CA CYS A 18 -26.26 -20.63 -37.79
C CYS A 18 -27.00 -19.33 -38.18
N SER A 19 -26.17 -18.32 -38.45
CA SER A 19 -26.31 -17.32 -39.52
C SER A 19 -27.57 -16.43 -39.58
N GLY A 20 -27.41 -15.18 -39.15
CA GLY A 20 -28.10 -14.01 -39.69
C GLY A 20 -27.09 -12.88 -39.92
N SER A 21 -27.01 -12.33 -41.13
CA SER A 21 -25.99 -11.33 -41.48
C SER A 21 -26.33 -9.93 -40.93
N SER A 22 -25.39 -9.32 -40.19
CA SER A 22 -25.39 -7.87 -39.94
C SER A 22 -23.96 -7.31 -40.00
N THR A 23 -23.72 -6.53 -41.04
CA THR A 23 -22.73 -5.44 -41.18
C THR A 23 -21.60 -5.33 -40.14
N GLN A 24 -20.37 -5.49 -40.66
CA GLN A 24 -19.09 -5.09 -40.09
C GLN A 24 -19.09 -3.69 -39.43
N THR A 25 -18.60 -3.61 -38.19
CA THR A 25 -18.04 -2.39 -37.58
C THR A 25 -16.65 -2.71 -37.04
N SER A 26 -15.62 -2.07 -37.57
CA SER A 26 -14.23 -2.30 -37.18
C SER A 26 -13.97 -1.83 -35.74
N ALA A 27 -13.48 -2.73 -34.90
CA ALA A 27 -12.97 -2.39 -33.58
C ALA A 27 -11.44 -2.19 -33.69
N THR A 28 -10.98 -0.94 -33.65
CA THR A 28 -9.56 -0.58 -33.81
C THR A 28 -8.88 -0.47 -32.44
N GLY A 29 -7.69 -1.07 -32.32
CA GLY A 29 -6.85 -1.02 -31.11
C GLY A 29 -6.07 0.28 -30.96
N THR A 30 -5.13 0.31 -30.01
CA THR A 30 -4.28 1.47 -29.72
C THR A 30 -2.79 1.18 -29.94
N VAL A 31 -2.03 2.22 -30.29
CA VAL A 31 -0.57 2.18 -30.40
C VAL A 31 0.00 3.25 -29.48
N GLY A 32 0.76 2.85 -28.46
CA GLY A 32 1.60 3.72 -27.63
C GLY A 32 3.04 3.73 -28.13
N MET A 33 3.75 4.84 -27.92
CA MET A 33 5.12 5.06 -28.39
C MET A 33 5.96 5.68 -27.27
N ALA A 34 7.17 5.16 -27.06
CA ALA A 34 8.14 5.70 -26.12
C ALA A 34 9.56 5.59 -26.69
N ALA A 35 10.48 6.42 -26.20
CA ALA A 35 11.91 6.32 -26.45
C ALA A 35 12.68 6.44 -25.13
N ASP A 36 13.84 5.81 -25.05
CA ASP A 36 14.77 5.92 -23.92
C ASP A 36 15.35 7.34 -23.74
N VAL A 37 15.51 8.07 -24.84
CA VAL A 37 15.95 9.48 -24.85
C VAL A 37 14.99 10.36 -25.66
N SER A 38 14.76 11.59 -25.19
CA SER A 38 13.96 12.61 -25.89
C SER A 38 14.80 13.53 -26.79
N ALA A 39 16.11 13.54 -26.59
CA ALA A 39 17.08 14.27 -27.39
C ALA A 39 18.34 13.43 -27.63
N LEU A 40 18.90 13.55 -28.83
CA LEU A 40 20.02 12.79 -29.33
C LEU A 40 21.02 13.74 -29.99
N ARG A 41 22.33 13.47 -29.86
CA ARG A 41 23.34 14.18 -30.65
C ARG A 41 23.32 13.66 -32.08
N ASN A 42 23.50 14.54 -33.05
CA ASN A 42 23.48 14.22 -34.47
C ASN A 42 24.84 13.69 -34.96
N ASP A 43 25.44 12.78 -34.18
CA ASP A 43 26.79 12.21 -34.31
C ASP A 43 26.77 10.68 -34.51
N GLY A 44 25.62 10.11 -34.89
CA GLY A 44 25.44 8.66 -35.01
C GLY A 44 25.09 7.94 -33.70
N SER A 45 24.89 8.67 -32.60
CA SER A 45 24.30 8.13 -31.36
C SER A 45 23.00 7.36 -31.62
N LEU A 46 22.65 6.43 -30.73
CA LEU A 46 21.44 5.60 -30.85
C LEU A 46 20.36 6.01 -29.82
N ALA A 47 19.10 6.00 -30.25
CA ALA A 47 17.92 6.00 -29.39
C ALA A 47 17.15 4.68 -29.57
N HIS A 48 16.66 4.07 -28.49
CA HIS A 48 15.79 2.90 -28.52
C HIS A 48 14.32 3.33 -28.47
N VAL A 49 13.62 3.22 -29.61
CA VAL A 49 12.19 3.53 -29.73
C VAL A 49 11.39 2.24 -29.59
N THR A 50 10.39 2.23 -28.69
CA THR A 50 9.51 1.09 -28.44
C THR A 50 8.05 1.48 -28.68
N ALA A 51 7.36 0.67 -29.48
CA ALA A 51 5.91 0.72 -29.62
C ALA A 51 5.27 -0.36 -28.76
N THR A 52 4.20 -0.01 -28.04
CA THR A 52 3.33 -0.93 -27.30
C THR A 52 1.95 -0.89 -27.95
N VAL A 53 1.39 -2.03 -28.30
CA VAL A 53 0.13 -2.12 -29.06
C VAL A 53 -0.88 -2.96 -28.29
N LEU A 54 -2.08 -2.41 -28.11
CA LEU A 54 -3.20 -3.11 -27.50
C LEU A 54 -4.33 -3.26 -28.53
N ASP A 55 -5.06 -4.37 -28.43
CA ASP A 55 -6.28 -4.58 -29.22
C ASP A 55 -7.46 -3.72 -28.70
N ALA A 56 -8.62 -3.84 -29.34
CA ALA A 56 -9.82 -3.10 -28.96
C ALA A 56 -10.45 -3.56 -27.63
N GLN A 57 -9.89 -4.60 -26.99
CA GLN A 57 -10.26 -5.12 -25.68
C GLN A 57 -9.19 -4.76 -24.61
N GLY A 58 -8.18 -3.96 -24.98
CA GLY A 58 -7.09 -3.54 -24.10
C GLY A 58 -6.08 -4.64 -23.80
N GLN A 59 -6.07 -5.74 -24.57
CA GLN A 59 -5.10 -6.84 -24.40
C GLN A 59 -3.90 -6.66 -25.34
N PRO A 60 -2.72 -7.24 -25.01
CA PRO A 60 -1.55 -7.23 -25.88
C PRO A 60 -1.85 -7.71 -27.32
N ALA A 61 -1.62 -6.84 -28.29
CA ALA A 61 -1.88 -7.15 -29.69
C ALA A 61 -0.81 -8.09 -30.29
N SER A 62 -1.16 -8.76 -31.39
CA SER A 62 -0.25 -9.62 -32.15
C SER A 62 -0.08 -9.15 -33.60
N GLY A 63 0.92 -9.69 -34.31
CA GLY A 63 1.27 -9.31 -35.69
C GLY A 63 2.56 -8.51 -35.75
N SER A 64 2.66 -7.56 -36.69
CA SER A 64 3.83 -6.68 -36.85
C SER A 64 3.45 -5.21 -36.90
N VAL A 65 4.35 -4.37 -36.39
CA VAL A 65 4.28 -2.91 -36.42
C VAL A 65 5.18 -2.41 -37.54
N ALA A 66 4.75 -1.40 -38.28
CA ALA A 66 5.58 -0.68 -39.24
C ALA A 66 6.08 0.62 -38.60
N PHE A 67 7.37 0.70 -38.34
CA PHE A 67 8.05 1.93 -37.93
C PHE A 67 8.44 2.74 -39.17
N THR A 68 8.22 4.06 -39.13
CA THR A 68 8.67 5.01 -40.15
C THR A 68 9.25 6.25 -39.48
N ALA A 69 10.37 6.77 -39.99
CA ALA A 69 11.01 8.00 -39.53
C ALA A 69 11.01 9.04 -40.65
N SER A 70 10.93 10.34 -40.32
CA SER A 70 11.00 11.40 -41.34
C SER A 70 12.42 11.56 -41.91
N ALA A 71 13.45 11.16 -41.18
CA ALA A 71 14.86 11.14 -41.59
C ALA A 71 15.69 10.24 -40.65
N GLY A 72 16.87 9.78 -41.08
CA GLY A 72 17.78 8.93 -40.29
C GLY A 72 17.71 7.45 -40.64
N ASN A 73 18.19 6.59 -39.74
CA ASN A 73 18.39 5.15 -39.97
C ASN A 73 17.72 4.32 -38.86
N LEU A 74 16.88 3.35 -39.25
CA LEU A 74 16.26 2.38 -38.34
C LEU A 74 17.01 1.04 -38.35
N ASN A 75 17.35 0.52 -37.16
CA ASN A 75 18.12 -0.74 -36.96
C ASN A 75 19.42 -0.85 -37.77
N GLY A 76 20.06 0.27 -38.12
CA GLY A 76 21.27 0.29 -38.94
C GLY A 76 21.07 -0.11 -40.40
N SER A 77 19.82 -0.33 -40.85
CA SER A 77 19.46 -0.84 -42.19
C SER A 77 19.74 0.12 -43.36
N GLY A 78 20.00 1.40 -43.07
CA GLY A 78 20.10 2.46 -44.07
C GLY A 78 18.74 2.96 -44.58
N THR A 79 17.63 2.53 -43.96
CA THR A 79 16.28 2.96 -44.33
C THR A 79 15.59 3.73 -43.21
N THR A 80 14.62 4.56 -43.60
CA THR A 80 13.71 5.27 -42.70
C THR A 80 12.42 4.48 -42.42
N ALA A 81 12.29 3.23 -42.87
CA ALA A 81 11.08 2.43 -42.71
C ALA A 81 11.41 0.94 -42.50
N LEU A 82 10.83 0.34 -41.45
CA LEU A 82 11.09 -1.05 -41.05
C LEU A 82 9.87 -1.65 -40.37
N SER A 83 9.55 -2.93 -40.63
CA SER A 83 8.52 -3.66 -39.89
C SER A 83 9.13 -4.66 -38.91
N VAL A 84 8.60 -4.71 -37.70
CA VAL A 84 9.07 -5.55 -36.58
C VAL A 84 7.88 -6.31 -35.99
N ALA A 85 8.06 -7.59 -35.68
CA ALA A 85 7.02 -8.41 -35.05
C ALA A 85 6.82 -8.02 -33.57
N LEU A 86 5.56 -8.07 -33.12
CA LEU A 86 5.21 -7.88 -31.72
C LEU A 86 5.60 -9.10 -30.87
N ASN A 87 6.11 -8.86 -29.66
CA ASN A 87 6.34 -9.89 -28.66
C ASN A 87 5.03 -10.29 -27.94
N ALA A 88 5.10 -11.25 -27.00
CA ALA A 88 3.94 -11.72 -26.24
C ALA A 88 3.29 -10.66 -25.31
N ALA A 89 3.96 -9.52 -25.08
CA ALA A 89 3.44 -8.37 -24.34
C ALA A 89 2.94 -7.25 -25.28
N GLY A 90 2.82 -7.51 -26.60
CA GLY A 90 2.32 -6.54 -27.57
C GLY A 90 3.33 -5.42 -27.87
N GLN A 91 4.63 -5.65 -27.64
CA GLN A 91 5.68 -4.66 -27.82
C GLN A 91 6.62 -5.00 -28.98
N ALA A 92 7.12 -3.97 -29.66
CA ALA A 92 8.22 -4.05 -30.63
C ALA A 92 9.15 -2.84 -30.48
N SER A 93 10.45 -3.03 -30.69
CA SER A 93 11.45 -1.97 -30.54
C SER A 93 12.38 -1.87 -31.75
N VAL A 94 12.83 -0.65 -32.03
CA VAL A 94 13.83 -0.32 -33.06
C VAL A 94 14.88 0.63 -32.49
N THR A 95 16.12 0.53 -32.96
CA THR A 95 17.11 1.60 -32.76
C THR A 95 16.94 2.64 -33.86
N TYR A 96 17.08 3.90 -33.47
CA TYR A 96 17.08 5.07 -34.34
C TYR A 96 18.43 5.79 -34.25
N ALA A 97 18.99 6.19 -35.38
CA ALA A 97 20.23 6.95 -35.47
C ALA A 97 20.13 8.07 -36.53
N CYS A 98 20.84 9.18 -36.31
CA CYS A 98 21.14 10.17 -37.34
C CYS A 98 22.58 10.68 -37.18
N ASP A 99 23.28 10.83 -38.29
CA ASP A 99 24.64 11.36 -38.36
C ASP A 99 24.72 12.37 -39.52
N VAL A 100 24.88 13.65 -39.18
CA VAL A 100 25.00 14.74 -40.17
C VAL A 100 26.30 14.68 -40.97
N SER A 101 27.34 14.00 -40.46
CA SER A 101 28.61 13.84 -41.18
C SER A 101 28.55 12.76 -42.26
N ILE A 102 27.59 11.82 -42.16
CA ILE A 102 27.38 10.71 -43.11
C ILE A 102 26.20 10.98 -44.06
N ASP A 103 25.06 11.49 -43.58
CA ASP A 103 23.90 11.87 -44.42
C ASP A 103 23.44 13.31 -44.14
N PRO A 104 24.22 14.34 -44.56
CA PRO A 104 23.86 15.76 -44.39
C PRO A 104 22.62 16.19 -45.19
N ALA A 105 22.13 15.35 -46.12
CA ALA A 105 20.93 15.62 -46.90
C ALA A 105 19.64 15.27 -46.14
N ARG A 106 19.73 14.45 -45.09
CA ARG A 106 18.57 14.01 -44.28
C ARG A 106 18.73 14.27 -42.79
N CYS A 107 19.93 14.16 -42.24
CA CYS A 107 20.22 14.43 -40.84
C CYS A 107 20.62 15.89 -40.63
N GLY A 108 19.96 16.59 -39.70
CA GLY A 108 20.23 17.98 -39.37
C GLY A 108 19.71 18.36 -37.98
N PRO A 109 20.18 19.46 -37.37
CA PRO A 109 19.66 19.92 -36.08
C PRO A 109 18.17 20.27 -36.20
N GLY A 110 17.34 19.75 -35.30
CA GLY A 110 15.88 19.90 -35.40
C GLY A 110 15.13 18.78 -34.69
N SER A 111 13.98 18.40 -35.23
CA SER A 111 13.13 17.34 -34.65
C SER A 111 12.67 16.37 -35.73
N VAL A 112 12.98 15.09 -35.53
CA VAL A 112 12.57 13.98 -36.41
C VAL A 112 11.33 13.33 -35.81
N ALA A 113 10.31 13.10 -36.66
CA ALA A 113 9.16 12.29 -36.28
C ALA A 113 9.48 10.82 -36.53
N VAL A 114 9.22 9.97 -35.54
CA VAL A 114 9.18 8.51 -35.67
C VAL A 114 7.76 8.06 -35.37
N ASN A 115 7.15 7.32 -36.29
CA ASN A 115 5.78 6.82 -36.22
C ASN A 115 5.78 5.30 -36.20
N ALA A 116 4.85 4.71 -35.46
CA ALA A 116 4.52 3.30 -35.50
C ALA A 116 3.08 3.13 -36.00
N THR A 117 2.90 2.27 -37.00
CA THR A 117 1.59 1.92 -37.56
C THR A 117 1.31 0.43 -37.38
N TRP A 118 0.15 0.09 -36.81
CA TRP A 118 -0.35 -1.27 -36.67
C TRP A 118 -1.83 -1.32 -37.08
N SER A 119 -2.20 -2.24 -37.96
CA SER A 119 -3.58 -2.44 -38.44
C SER A 119 -4.32 -1.15 -38.87
N GLY A 120 -3.59 -0.18 -39.45
CA GLY A 120 -4.12 1.12 -39.87
C GLY A 120 -4.17 2.21 -38.79
N VAL A 121 -3.87 1.88 -37.53
CA VAL A 121 -3.72 2.85 -36.43
C VAL A 121 -2.26 3.31 -36.37
N THR A 122 -2.04 4.63 -36.40
CA THR A 122 -0.70 5.23 -36.32
C THR A 122 -0.59 6.11 -35.09
N ASN A 123 0.52 5.98 -34.36
CA ASN A 123 0.94 6.96 -33.35
C ASN A 123 2.41 7.36 -33.58
N GLY A 124 2.80 8.54 -33.13
CA GLY A 124 4.10 9.14 -33.41
C GLY A 124 4.72 9.86 -32.23
N MET A 125 6.04 9.84 -32.17
CA MET A 125 6.88 10.56 -31.21
C MET A 125 7.89 11.42 -31.96
N ARG A 126 8.32 12.52 -31.35
CA ARG A 126 9.40 13.37 -31.87
C ARG A 126 10.68 13.17 -31.06
N LEU A 127 11.78 12.89 -31.76
CA LEU A 127 13.14 12.91 -31.22
C LEU A 127 13.82 14.23 -31.60
N THR A 128 14.51 14.86 -30.66
CA THR A 128 15.23 16.13 -30.90
C THR A 128 16.68 15.83 -31.29
N LEU A 129 17.09 16.22 -32.51
CA LEU A 129 18.48 16.15 -32.95
C LEU A 129 19.23 17.43 -32.57
N GLN A 130 20.20 17.30 -31.67
CA GLN A 130 21.10 18.38 -31.29
C GLN A 130 22.20 18.57 -32.34
N GLY A 131 22.46 19.82 -32.73
CA GLY A 131 23.56 20.14 -33.63
C GLY A 131 24.93 19.89 -33.01
N LEU A 132 25.93 19.61 -33.85
CA LEU A 132 27.32 19.45 -33.43
C LEU A 132 27.91 20.83 -33.06
N SER A 133 27.83 21.21 -31.78
CA SER A 133 28.33 22.51 -31.32
C SER A 133 29.85 22.51 -31.24
N SER A 134 30.51 23.20 -32.16
CA SER A 134 31.93 23.55 -32.05
C SER A 134 32.11 24.87 -31.29
N SER A 135 32.49 24.76 -30.00
CA SER A 135 33.16 25.77 -29.14
C SER A 135 32.56 27.19 -29.00
N PRO A 136 32.54 27.79 -27.78
CA PRO A 136 32.14 29.19 -27.61
C PRO A 136 33.25 30.15 -28.06
N ASP A 137 32.87 31.36 -28.51
CA ASP A 137 33.77 32.51 -28.54
C ASP A 137 33.03 33.81 -28.13
N ALA A 138 33.80 34.77 -27.64
CA ALA A 138 33.36 36.01 -27.01
C ALA A 138 32.96 37.09 -28.03
N GLY A 139 32.29 38.12 -27.53
CA GLY A 139 31.72 39.16 -28.39
C GLY A 139 32.73 40.19 -28.92
N SER A 140 32.43 40.74 -30.09
CA SER A 140 32.61 42.17 -30.40
C SER A 140 31.78 42.53 -31.63
N SER A 141 31.32 43.78 -31.70
CA SER A 141 30.70 44.37 -32.89
C SER A 141 31.75 45.11 -33.72
N ASP A 142 31.90 44.77 -34.99
CA ASP A 142 32.36 45.72 -36.02
C ASP A 142 31.77 45.39 -37.39
N ALA A 143 31.71 46.38 -38.27
CA ALA A 143 31.03 46.31 -39.57
C ALA A 143 31.98 45.98 -40.72
N GLY A 144 31.57 45.10 -41.62
CA GLY A 144 32.28 44.82 -42.86
C GLY A 144 31.37 44.16 -43.89
N SER A 145 31.25 44.75 -45.08
CA SER A 145 30.36 44.27 -46.15
C SER A 145 31.10 43.50 -47.24
N SER A 146 30.36 42.57 -47.85
CA SER A 146 30.50 41.99 -49.20
C SER A 146 31.16 40.61 -49.36
N GLY A 147 30.53 39.77 -50.21
CA GLY A 147 31.25 38.72 -50.94
C GLY A 147 30.87 37.25 -50.69
N GLY A 148 29.60 36.88 -50.53
CA GLY A 148 29.20 35.46 -50.46
C GLY A 148 27.73 35.20 -50.76
N THR A 149 27.41 34.80 -52.00
CA THR A 149 26.05 34.34 -52.37
C THR A 149 25.89 32.83 -52.17
N ASP A 150 24.72 32.49 -51.63
CA ASP A 150 24.09 31.16 -51.53
C ASP A 150 24.65 30.16 -50.50
N ALA A 151 24.03 30.20 -49.33
CA ALA A 151 23.43 28.99 -48.78
C ALA A 151 21.99 29.32 -48.32
N GLY A 152 21.03 29.15 -49.25
CA GLY A 152 19.60 28.95 -49.00
C GLY A 152 18.96 29.74 -47.86
N THR A 153 18.33 30.87 -48.19
CA THR A 153 17.37 31.54 -47.29
C THR A 153 16.22 30.57 -46.98
N GLY A 154 16.25 29.93 -45.81
CA GLY A 154 15.13 29.13 -45.28
C GLY A 154 13.89 30.01 -45.20
N GLY A 155 12.98 29.85 -46.16
CA GLY A 155 12.12 30.95 -46.57
C GLY A 155 11.11 31.40 -45.51
N SER A 156 10.89 32.72 -45.44
CA SER A 156 9.66 33.34 -44.93
C SER A 156 8.45 33.06 -45.84
N GLY A 157 8.29 31.81 -46.27
CA GLY A 157 7.03 31.34 -46.84
C GLY A 157 6.03 31.18 -45.71
N SER A 158 4.79 31.66 -45.92
CA SER A 158 3.67 31.39 -45.01
C SER A 158 3.68 29.92 -44.60
N ALA A 159 3.41 29.65 -43.32
CA ALA A 159 3.08 28.30 -42.90
C ALA A 159 1.88 27.80 -43.73
N GLY A 160 1.89 26.50 -44.05
CA GLY A 160 0.77 25.87 -44.74
C GLY A 160 -0.47 25.77 -43.85
N PRO A 161 -1.59 25.25 -44.36
CA PRO A 161 -2.71 24.88 -43.51
C PRO A 161 -2.26 23.91 -42.40
N ALA A 162 -2.82 24.06 -41.21
CA ALA A 162 -2.54 23.20 -40.06
C ALA A 162 -2.80 21.73 -40.39
N ALA A 163 -1.79 20.87 -40.24
CA ALA A 163 -1.86 19.45 -40.55
C ALA A 163 -1.68 18.55 -39.32
N SER A 164 -1.03 19.06 -38.26
CA SER A 164 -0.78 18.31 -37.03
C SER A 164 -0.91 19.21 -35.80
N ILE A 165 -1.49 18.68 -34.73
CA ILE A 165 -1.55 19.30 -33.40
C ILE A 165 -0.97 18.32 -32.40
N THR A 166 0.04 18.73 -31.64
CA THR A 166 0.68 17.91 -30.60
C THR A 166 0.72 18.67 -29.29
N ALA A 167 0.33 18.02 -28.19
CA ALA A 167 0.55 18.58 -26.86
C ALA A 167 2.07 18.70 -26.60
N VAL A 168 2.49 19.83 -26.03
CA VAL A 168 3.89 20.10 -25.67
C VAL A 168 4.10 20.25 -24.17
N SER A 169 3.04 20.56 -23.41
CA SER A 169 3.06 20.52 -21.94
C SER A 169 1.66 20.37 -21.37
N ALA A 170 1.58 19.76 -20.19
CA ALA A 170 0.40 19.73 -19.33
C ALA A 170 0.87 19.83 -17.87
N THR A 171 0.76 21.02 -17.29
CA THR A 171 1.27 21.30 -15.95
C THR A 171 0.13 21.78 -15.07
N PRO A 172 -0.36 20.94 -14.13
CA PRO A 172 -0.11 19.51 -13.96
C PRO A 172 -1.06 18.65 -14.81
N ALA A 173 -0.61 17.46 -15.22
CA ALA A 173 -1.43 16.47 -15.92
C ALA A 173 -2.31 15.63 -14.97
N VAL A 174 -1.92 15.54 -13.70
CA VAL A 174 -2.72 14.94 -12.62
C VAL A 174 -3.21 16.08 -11.74
N LEU A 175 -4.51 16.14 -11.51
CA LEU A 175 -5.17 17.13 -10.66
C LEU A 175 -5.72 16.48 -9.41
N GLY A 176 -5.78 17.25 -8.33
CA GLY A 176 -6.62 16.90 -7.20
C GLY A 176 -8.09 17.20 -7.48
N LEU A 177 -8.96 16.41 -6.87
CA LEU A 177 -10.41 16.60 -6.89
C LEU A 177 -10.79 18.03 -6.48
N LYS A 178 -11.85 18.58 -7.08
CA LYS A 178 -12.38 19.90 -6.71
C LYS A 178 -12.71 19.97 -5.21
N GLY A 179 -12.27 21.03 -4.55
CA GLY A 179 -12.44 21.24 -3.10
C GLY A 179 -11.41 20.52 -2.21
N SER A 180 -10.42 19.83 -2.78
CA SER A 180 -9.29 19.26 -2.03
C SER A 180 -8.26 20.30 -1.59
N GLY A 181 -8.26 21.51 -2.15
CA GLY A 181 -7.27 22.56 -1.94
C GLY A 181 -5.86 22.21 -2.45
N ILE A 182 -5.70 21.12 -3.20
CA ILE A 182 -4.40 20.63 -3.69
C ILE A 182 -4.51 20.39 -5.20
N GLN A 183 -3.69 21.12 -5.97
CA GLN A 183 -3.47 20.84 -7.40
C GLN A 183 -4.76 20.79 -8.25
N GLU A 184 -5.75 21.63 -7.94
CA GLU A 184 -7.07 21.62 -8.61
C GLU A 184 -7.10 22.26 -10.00
N THR A 185 -6.05 22.99 -10.40
CA THR A 185 -6.02 23.73 -11.67
C THR A 185 -4.76 23.44 -12.46
N GLY A 186 -4.84 23.60 -13.78
CA GLY A 186 -3.72 23.33 -14.68
C GLY A 186 -3.77 24.08 -16.01
N LEU A 187 -2.65 23.97 -16.74
CA LEU A 187 -2.47 24.57 -18.06
C LEU A 187 -1.88 23.54 -19.02
N THR A 188 -2.54 23.35 -20.17
CA THR A 188 -2.05 22.50 -21.26
C THR A 188 -1.75 23.39 -22.46
N THR A 189 -0.62 23.14 -23.11
CA THR A 189 -0.19 23.84 -24.32
C THR A 189 -0.04 22.85 -25.46
N PHE A 190 -0.59 23.21 -26.61
CA PHE A 190 -0.48 22.50 -27.88
C PHE A 190 0.38 23.30 -28.86
N LEU A 191 1.13 22.60 -29.70
CA LEU A 191 1.83 23.13 -30.87
C LEU A 191 1.09 22.70 -32.13
N VAL A 192 0.80 23.66 -33.00
CA VAL A 192 0.16 23.44 -34.31
C VAL A 192 1.20 23.59 -35.41
N THR A 193 1.33 22.58 -36.26
CA THR A 193 2.26 22.58 -37.40
C THR A 193 1.58 22.23 -38.71
N ASP A 194 2.17 22.69 -39.81
CA ASP A 194 1.78 22.29 -41.17
C ASP A 194 2.39 20.92 -41.55
N ALA A 195 2.10 20.44 -42.76
CA ALA A 195 2.59 19.14 -43.25
C ALA A 195 4.12 19.07 -43.41
N SER A 196 4.82 20.22 -43.38
CA SER A 196 6.28 20.32 -43.40
C SER A 196 6.88 20.50 -41.99
N GLY A 197 6.06 20.45 -40.94
CA GLY A 197 6.49 20.64 -39.56
C GLY A 197 6.75 22.09 -39.15
N ARG A 198 6.39 23.08 -39.99
CA ARG A 198 6.53 24.51 -39.66
C ARG A 198 5.38 24.95 -38.77
N ALA A 199 5.67 25.78 -37.77
CA ALA A 199 4.69 26.32 -36.84
C ALA A 199 3.63 27.19 -37.54
N VAL A 200 2.35 26.95 -37.25
CA VAL A 200 1.23 27.69 -37.86
C VAL A 200 0.72 28.76 -36.90
N SER A 201 1.02 30.02 -37.20
CA SER A 201 0.52 31.20 -36.48
C SER A 201 -0.89 31.59 -36.95
N GLY A 202 -1.72 32.15 -36.06
CA GLY A 202 -3.04 32.68 -36.41
C GLY A 202 -4.13 31.63 -36.65
N ALA A 203 -3.87 30.35 -36.38
CA ALA A 203 -4.88 29.29 -36.49
C ALA A 203 -5.83 29.31 -35.29
N THR A 204 -7.13 29.33 -35.55
CA THR A 204 -8.15 29.14 -34.49
C THR A 204 -8.24 27.67 -34.13
N VAL A 205 -7.96 27.36 -32.87
CA VAL A 205 -8.03 26.01 -32.28
C VAL A 205 -9.21 25.98 -31.32
N SER A 206 -10.14 25.07 -31.56
CA SER A 206 -11.22 24.75 -30.62
C SER A 206 -10.75 23.70 -29.62
N PHE A 207 -11.12 23.86 -28.36
CA PHE A 207 -10.83 22.92 -27.29
C PHE A 207 -12.06 22.13 -26.88
N GLY A 208 -11.83 20.89 -26.47
CA GLY A 208 -12.83 20.01 -25.90
C GLY A 208 -12.21 19.04 -24.90
N GLN A 209 -12.99 18.08 -24.45
CA GLN A 209 -12.50 16.95 -23.65
C GLN A 209 -13.20 15.66 -24.04
N ASN A 210 -12.53 14.54 -23.83
CA ASN A 210 -13.13 13.21 -23.94
C ASN A 210 -14.12 12.95 -22.80
N GLN A 211 -14.88 11.87 -22.91
CA GLN A 211 -15.74 11.39 -21.81
C GLN A 211 -14.97 10.38 -20.94
N PRO A 212 -15.16 10.37 -19.60
CA PRO A 212 -16.01 11.30 -18.83
C PRO A 212 -15.46 12.73 -18.83
N ALA A 213 -16.35 13.72 -18.78
CA ALA A 213 -15.97 15.12 -18.60
C ALA A 213 -15.57 15.36 -17.14
N LEU A 214 -14.26 15.50 -16.89
CA LEU A 214 -13.70 15.61 -15.53
C LEU A 214 -13.14 17.01 -15.21
N VAL A 215 -13.05 17.91 -16.19
CA VAL A 215 -12.55 19.28 -15.98
C VAL A 215 -13.48 20.32 -16.60
N THR A 216 -13.39 21.56 -16.11
CA THR A 216 -13.95 22.73 -16.78
C THR A 216 -12.83 23.43 -17.54
N LEU A 217 -13.01 23.72 -18.84
CA LEU A 217 -12.02 24.44 -19.64
C LEU A 217 -12.25 25.95 -19.54
N ALA A 218 -11.19 26.73 -19.31
CA ALA A 218 -11.25 28.18 -19.18
C ALA A 218 -11.70 28.90 -20.46
N GLN A 219 -11.45 28.30 -21.63
CA GLN A 219 -11.96 28.77 -22.92
C GLN A 219 -12.29 27.61 -23.86
N ALA A 220 -13.33 27.78 -24.70
CA ALA A 220 -13.71 26.82 -25.74
C ALA A 220 -12.85 26.92 -27.02
N SER A 221 -12.10 28.02 -27.21
CA SER A 221 -11.17 28.19 -28.32
C SER A 221 -10.13 29.28 -28.03
N ALA A 222 -8.99 29.21 -28.71
CA ALA A 222 -7.98 30.26 -28.75
C ALA A 222 -7.24 30.26 -30.10
N VAL A 223 -6.40 31.27 -30.34
CA VAL A 223 -5.64 31.45 -31.59
C VAL A 223 -4.17 31.17 -31.34
N THR A 224 -3.49 30.47 -32.26
CA THR A 224 -2.05 30.18 -32.13
C THR A 224 -1.18 31.42 -32.23
N THR A 225 -0.13 31.45 -31.41
CA THR A 225 0.89 32.50 -31.38
C THR A 225 1.82 32.44 -32.59
N ALA A 226 2.76 33.39 -32.71
CA ALA A 226 3.81 33.38 -33.72
C ALA A 226 4.70 32.11 -33.69
N SER A 227 4.81 31.42 -32.55
CA SER A 227 5.49 30.13 -32.41
C SER A 227 4.60 28.91 -32.69
N GLY A 228 3.37 29.14 -33.17
CA GLY A 228 2.38 28.09 -33.44
C GLY A 228 1.79 27.43 -32.20
N THR A 229 2.04 27.98 -31.00
CA THR A 229 1.54 27.41 -29.74
C THR A 229 0.20 28.00 -29.35
N VAL A 230 -0.63 27.22 -28.67
CA VAL A 230 -1.88 27.67 -28.07
C VAL A 230 -2.09 26.96 -26.74
N SER A 231 -2.67 27.63 -25.75
CA SER A 231 -2.86 27.05 -24.40
C SER A 231 -4.31 27.14 -23.95
N VAL A 232 -4.71 26.21 -23.07
CA VAL A 232 -6.01 26.18 -22.40
C VAL A 232 -5.81 25.85 -20.92
N GLY A 233 -6.38 26.69 -20.06
CA GLY A 233 -6.46 26.44 -18.63
C GLY A 233 -7.64 25.52 -18.31
N TYR A 234 -7.54 24.77 -17.22
CA TYR A 234 -8.59 23.87 -16.77
C TYR A 234 -8.64 23.74 -15.25
N ASP A 235 -9.87 23.59 -14.75
CA ASP A 235 -10.18 23.39 -13.33
C ASP A 235 -10.78 21.99 -13.12
N ALA A 236 -10.41 21.33 -12.03
CA ALA A 236 -10.88 19.99 -11.69
C ALA A 236 -12.40 19.94 -11.43
N GLY A 237 -13.01 18.81 -11.77
CA GLY A 237 -14.37 18.44 -11.40
C GLY A 237 -14.44 17.69 -10.06
N PRO A 238 -15.66 17.36 -9.60
CA PRO A 238 -15.90 16.61 -8.37
C PRO A 238 -15.84 15.09 -8.53
N LEU A 239 -15.39 14.59 -9.68
CA LEU A 239 -15.30 13.15 -9.98
C LEU A 239 -13.85 12.76 -10.30
N VAL A 240 -13.40 11.63 -9.76
CA VAL A 240 -12.10 11.04 -10.11
C VAL A 240 -12.18 10.26 -11.42
N GLY A 241 -11.05 10.15 -12.11
CA GLY A 241 -10.91 9.35 -13.32
C GLY A 241 -9.83 9.88 -14.26
N ILE A 242 -9.89 9.45 -15.51
CA ILE A 242 -8.97 9.84 -16.59
C ILE A 242 -9.82 10.40 -17.74
N THR A 243 -9.37 11.50 -18.32
CA THR A 243 -9.92 12.05 -19.56
C THR A 243 -8.77 12.58 -20.44
N ALA A 244 -9.08 13.24 -21.54
CA ALA A 244 -8.08 13.93 -22.34
C ALA A 244 -8.63 15.24 -22.86
N ILE A 245 -7.85 16.31 -22.76
CA ILE A 245 -8.14 17.59 -23.42
C ILE A 245 -7.87 17.40 -24.91
N THR A 246 -8.85 17.76 -25.73
CA THR A 246 -8.73 17.71 -27.20
C THR A 246 -8.58 19.13 -27.77
N ALA A 247 -7.80 19.24 -28.83
CA ALA A 247 -7.58 20.46 -29.58
C ALA A 247 -7.79 20.18 -31.07
N THR A 248 -8.57 21.02 -31.76
CA THR A 248 -8.97 20.79 -33.16
C THR A 248 -8.98 22.10 -33.96
N VAL A 249 -8.36 22.11 -35.14
CA VAL A 249 -8.50 23.18 -36.14
C VAL A 249 -9.60 22.79 -37.13
N ALA A 250 -10.80 23.36 -36.93
CA ALA A 250 -11.98 23.01 -37.73
C ALA A 250 -11.81 23.23 -39.25
N ALA A 251 -10.95 24.18 -39.66
CA ALA A 251 -10.69 24.49 -41.06
C ALA A 251 -9.92 23.38 -41.82
N THR A 252 -9.21 22.49 -41.11
CA THR A 252 -8.37 21.45 -41.71
C THR A 252 -8.65 20.04 -41.18
N GLY A 253 -9.38 19.93 -40.06
CA GLY A 253 -9.59 18.66 -39.36
C GLY A 253 -8.38 18.18 -38.57
N ALA A 254 -7.28 18.94 -38.52
CA ALA A 254 -6.13 18.61 -37.69
C ALA A 254 -6.56 18.59 -36.22
N ALA A 255 -6.22 17.52 -35.51
CA ALA A 255 -6.60 17.29 -34.12
C ALA A 255 -5.41 16.75 -33.31
N GLY A 256 -5.45 16.99 -32.00
CA GLY A 256 -4.51 16.48 -31.03
C GLY A 256 -5.18 16.29 -29.66
N SER A 257 -4.58 15.46 -28.81
CA SER A 257 -5.10 15.19 -27.47
C SER A 257 -3.98 15.13 -26.43
N GLN A 258 -4.34 15.45 -25.19
CA GLN A 258 -3.46 15.38 -24.02
C GLN A 258 -4.19 14.66 -22.89
N PRO A 259 -3.75 13.47 -22.45
CA PRO A 259 -4.35 12.81 -21.28
C PRO A 259 -4.16 13.65 -20.02
N ILE A 260 -5.20 13.67 -19.18
CA ILE A 260 -5.21 14.27 -17.85
C ILE A 260 -6.00 13.36 -16.90
N ALA A 261 -5.73 13.43 -15.60
CA ALA A 261 -6.43 12.64 -14.58
C ALA A 261 -6.84 13.52 -13.40
N VAL A 262 -8.00 13.21 -12.80
CA VAL A 262 -8.45 13.80 -11.53
C VAL A 262 -8.44 12.68 -10.49
N ARG A 263 -7.75 12.88 -9.37
CA ARG A 263 -7.57 11.86 -8.31
C ARG A 263 -7.96 12.43 -6.94
N GLY A 264 -8.09 11.55 -5.94
CA GLY A 264 -8.06 11.98 -4.54
C GLY A 264 -6.72 12.66 -4.25
N ALA A 265 -6.71 13.63 -3.33
CA ALA A 265 -5.58 14.55 -3.18
C ALA A 265 -5.28 14.92 -1.72
N ARG A 266 -6.24 15.52 -1.01
CA ARG A 266 -6.11 15.77 0.43
C ARG A 266 -6.35 14.45 1.17
N PRO A 267 -5.40 13.93 1.97
CA PRO A 267 -5.65 12.80 2.84
C PRO A 267 -6.65 13.20 3.94
N SER A 268 -7.63 12.33 4.23
CA SER A 268 -8.51 12.50 5.40
C SER A 268 -8.19 11.43 6.44
N ALA A 269 -8.30 11.77 7.73
CA ALA A 269 -8.13 10.81 8.82
C ALA A 269 -9.16 9.66 8.78
N SER A 270 -10.29 9.82 8.06
CA SER A 270 -11.24 8.73 7.81
C SER A 270 -10.68 7.65 6.88
N GLY A 271 -9.70 8.01 6.05
CA GLY A 271 -9.07 7.18 5.03
C GLY A 271 -7.58 6.91 5.28
N PHE A 272 -7.05 7.24 6.46
CA PHE A 272 -5.65 7.03 6.85
C PHE A 272 -5.49 5.65 7.51
N TYR A 273 -4.86 4.73 6.79
CA TYR A 273 -4.53 3.39 7.26
C TYR A 273 -3.02 3.24 7.47
N PHE A 274 -2.62 2.63 8.59
CA PHE A 274 -1.23 2.24 8.87
C PHE A 274 -1.21 0.90 9.62
N ARG A 275 -0.47 -0.11 9.11
CA ARG A 275 -0.24 -1.40 9.79
C ARG A 275 1.08 -2.04 9.36
N CYS A 276 1.66 -2.86 10.24
CA CYS A 276 2.80 -3.71 9.95
C CYS A 276 2.40 -5.17 9.64
N SER A 277 3.20 -5.87 8.83
CA SER A 277 2.94 -7.25 8.36
C SER A 277 3.07 -8.32 9.44
N LYS A 278 3.97 -8.08 10.39
CA LYS A 278 4.13 -8.74 11.68
C LYS A 278 3.98 -7.68 12.77
N THR A 279 3.38 -8.08 13.89
CA THR A 279 3.12 -7.28 15.09
C THR A 279 3.65 -7.93 16.36
N ASN A 280 4.23 -9.14 16.29
CA ASN A 280 5.08 -9.70 17.33
C ASN A 280 6.45 -10.10 16.74
N LEU A 281 7.51 -9.47 17.23
CA LEU A 281 8.89 -9.74 16.82
C LEU A 281 9.65 -10.44 17.97
N PRO A 282 10.28 -11.60 17.74
CA PRO A 282 11.02 -12.35 18.77
C PRO A 282 12.42 -11.74 19.07
N VAL A 283 12.46 -10.44 19.34
CA VAL A 283 13.68 -9.61 19.42
C VAL A 283 14.72 -10.13 20.40
N TYR A 284 14.31 -10.69 21.54
CA TYR A 284 15.24 -11.06 22.61
C TYR A 284 15.83 -12.49 22.48
N THR A 285 15.55 -13.17 21.35
CA THR A 285 15.84 -14.59 21.16
C THR A 285 17.26 -14.93 20.67
N THR A 286 18.30 -14.29 21.21
CA THR A 286 19.74 -14.64 21.04
C THR A 286 20.32 -14.58 19.61
N THR A 287 19.59 -14.06 18.62
CA THR A 287 20.09 -13.85 17.25
C THR A 287 21.10 -12.70 17.19
N LEU A 288 21.93 -12.69 16.13
CA LEU A 288 22.85 -11.58 15.81
C LEU A 288 22.29 -10.65 14.72
N GLU A 289 21.06 -10.91 14.27
CA GLU A 289 20.37 -10.15 13.22
C GLU A 289 19.14 -9.47 13.85
N TYR A 290 18.80 -8.27 13.37
CA TYR A 290 17.61 -7.55 13.81
C TYR A 290 16.35 -8.12 13.18
N GLU A 291 15.29 -8.24 13.97
CA GLU A 291 13.97 -8.61 13.45
C GLU A 291 13.37 -7.46 12.64
N THR A 292 12.70 -7.78 11.54
CA THR A 292 12.13 -6.78 10.63
C THR A 292 10.70 -7.10 10.22
N THR A 293 9.95 -6.06 9.91
CA THR A 293 8.57 -6.13 9.38
C THR A 293 8.32 -5.00 8.41
N THR A 294 7.47 -5.24 7.40
CA THR A 294 7.06 -4.20 6.45
C THR A 294 5.83 -3.50 7.00
N CYS A 295 5.91 -2.19 7.18
CA CYS A 295 4.79 -1.34 7.57
C CYS A 295 4.26 -0.56 6.37
N THR A 296 2.96 -0.62 6.16
CA THR A 296 2.27 -0.07 4.99
C THR A 296 1.32 1.03 5.44
N VAL A 297 1.50 2.22 4.87
CA VAL A 297 0.51 3.30 4.90
C VAL A 297 -0.31 3.28 3.62
N ARG A 298 -1.61 3.56 3.74
CA ARG A 298 -2.48 3.89 2.60
C ARG A 298 -3.33 5.10 2.96
N LEU A 299 -3.39 6.05 2.03
CA LEU A 299 -4.11 7.31 2.17
C LEU A 299 -5.31 7.36 1.22
N SER A 300 -6.43 7.87 1.73
CA SER A 300 -7.64 8.17 0.95
C SER A 300 -8.15 9.57 1.30
N ASP A 301 -8.86 10.21 0.37
CA ASP A 301 -9.57 11.47 0.65
C ASP A 301 -10.87 11.24 1.43
N ARG A 302 -11.56 12.33 1.81
CA ARG A 302 -12.86 12.26 2.52
C ARG A 302 -13.96 11.47 1.79
N TYR A 303 -13.84 11.28 0.47
CA TYR A 303 -14.78 10.51 -0.35
C TYR A 303 -14.35 9.04 -0.52
N GLY A 304 -13.24 8.63 0.08
CA GLY A 304 -12.68 7.28 -0.02
C GLY A 304 -11.89 7.02 -1.31
N ASN A 305 -11.62 8.04 -2.13
CA ASN A 305 -10.73 7.89 -3.28
C ASN A 305 -9.28 7.76 -2.82
N ARG A 306 -8.47 6.94 -3.49
CA ARG A 306 -7.02 6.90 -3.26
C ARG A 306 -6.40 8.27 -3.51
N VAL A 307 -5.45 8.65 -2.66
CA VAL A 307 -4.64 9.87 -2.87
C VAL A 307 -3.63 9.62 -3.98
N GLY A 308 -3.95 10.07 -5.20
CA GLY A 308 -3.14 9.88 -6.40
C GLY A 308 -2.03 10.92 -6.60
N ILE A 309 -1.92 11.89 -5.69
CA ILE A 309 -0.83 12.86 -5.65
C ILE A 309 0.24 12.35 -4.69
N ALA A 310 1.50 12.40 -5.10
CA ALA A 310 2.64 12.02 -4.27
C ALA A 310 2.67 12.83 -2.97
N THR A 311 2.41 12.16 -1.85
CA THR A 311 2.23 12.79 -0.53
C THR A 311 3.29 12.29 0.44
N PRO A 312 4.05 13.19 1.10
CA PRO A 312 5.04 12.79 2.09
C PRO A 312 4.36 12.35 3.40
N VAL A 313 4.72 11.16 3.88
CA VAL A 313 4.33 10.63 5.17
C VAL A 313 5.57 10.57 6.05
N ASN A 314 5.48 11.11 7.26
CA ASN A 314 6.53 11.05 8.27
C ASN A 314 6.22 9.92 9.25
N PHE A 315 7.27 9.33 9.83
CA PHE A 315 7.14 8.24 10.80
C PHE A 315 7.98 8.51 12.03
N ALA A 316 7.51 8.03 13.16
CA ALA A 316 8.28 7.93 14.39
C ALA A 316 7.96 6.63 15.10
N ALA A 317 8.92 6.11 15.86
CA ALA A 317 8.78 4.94 16.70
C ALA A 317 9.35 5.25 18.08
N GLU A 318 8.72 4.71 19.10
CA GLU A 318 9.21 4.69 20.48
C GLU A 318 10.58 4.01 20.60
N ALA A 319 10.68 2.81 20.01
CA ALA A 319 11.84 1.95 20.04
C ALA A 319 12.04 1.27 18.68
N GLY A 320 13.23 0.71 18.45
CA GLY A 320 13.64 0.21 17.14
C GLY A 320 13.93 1.34 16.13
N ALA A 321 13.90 1.01 14.85
CA ALA A 321 14.21 1.94 13.76
C ALA A 321 13.20 1.85 12.61
N ILE A 322 12.75 3.01 12.13
CA ILE A 322 11.87 3.18 10.96
C ILE A 322 12.38 4.36 10.11
N SER A 323 12.07 4.36 8.81
CA SER A 323 12.40 5.49 7.93
C SER A 323 11.64 6.75 8.35
N ALA A 324 12.35 7.84 8.68
CA ALA A 324 11.75 9.08 9.19
C ALA A 324 10.69 9.71 8.26
N ASN A 325 10.82 9.51 6.94
CA ASN A 325 9.78 9.81 5.97
C ASN A 325 9.82 8.87 4.76
N ALA A 326 8.71 8.81 4.03
CA ALA A 326 8.61 8.23 2.70
C ALA A 326 7.46 8.93 1.93
N VAL A 327 7.36 8.72 0.61
CA VAL A 327 6.36 9.39 -0.24
C VAL A 327 5.42 8.35 -0.85
N THR A 328 4.11 8.62 -0.84
CA THR A 328 3.11 7.73 -1.47
C THR A 328 3.30 7.62 -2.98
N LYS A 329 3.00 6.43 -3.50
CA LYS A 329 3.00 6.14 -4.94
C LYS A 329 1.94 7.02 -5.63
N PRO A 330 2.33 7.95 -6.53
CA PRO A 330 1.38 8.75 -7.27
C PRO A 330 0.67 7.91 -8.34
N PHE A 331 -0.40 8.47 -8.91
CA PHE A 331 -1.03 7.94 -10.10
C PHE A 331 -0.07 7.97 -11.30
N ASP A 332 -0.06 6.88 -12.07
CA ASP A 332 0.66 6.76 -13.34
C ASP A 332 -0.33 6.42 -14.48
N PHE A 333 -0.23 7.15 -15.59
CA PHE A 333 -1.01 6.89 -16.81
C PHE A 333 -0.63 5.56 -17.47
N ALA A 334 0.57 5.01 -17.23
CA ALA A 334 0.99 3.70 -17.72
C ALA A 334 0.34 2.55 -16.95
N THR A 335 0.02 2.72 -15.66
CA THR A 335 -0.65 1.74 -14.80
C THR A 335 -1.91 2.31 -14.17
N PRO A 336 -2.95 2.68 -14.95
CA PRO A 336 -4.07 3.48 -14.45
C PRO A 336 -4.97 2.79 -13.40
N THR A 337 -4.78 1.49 -13.20
CA THR A 337 -5.50 0.64 -12.23
C THR A 337 -4.59 0.15 -11.09
N ASP A 338 -3.49 0.84 -10.82
CA ASP A 338 -2.48 0.44 -9.83
C ASP A 338 -3.08 0.25 -8.41
N PRO A 339 -2.99 -0.95 -7.81
CA PRO A 339 -3.55 -1.22 -6.49
C PRO A 339 -2.70 -0.62 -5.35
N ASP A 340 -1.53 -0.05 -5.64
CA ASP A 340 -0.64 0.56 -4.65
C ASP A 340 -0.65 2.10 -4.71
N GLU A 341 -1.44 2.72 -5.60
CA GLU A 341 -1.59 4.17 -5.62
C GLU A 341 -2.13 4.70 -4.27
N GLY A 342 -1.52 5.79 -3.78
CA GLY A 342 -1.82 6.36 -2.47
C GLY A 342 -1.26 5.54 -1.30
N SER A 343 -0.45 4.52 -1.58
CA SER A 343 0.22 3.69 -0.58
C SER A 343 1.71 4.01 -0.50
N VAL A 344 2.33 3.72 0.65
CA VAL A 344 3.78 3.65 0.82
C VAL A 344 4.15 2.54 1.80
N THR A 345 5.25 1.84 1.52
CA THR A 345 5.79 0.79 2.37
C THR A 345 7.15 1.21 2.93
N VAL A 346 7.33 1.06 4.23
CA VAL A 346 8.62 1.27 4.94
C VAL A 346 8.96 0.02 5.74
N THR A 347 10.25 -0.23 5.98
CA THR A 347 10.69 -1.31 6.86
C THR A 347 10.86 -0.77 8.27
N PHE A 348 10.24 -1.45 9.24
CA PHE A 348 10.59 -1.33 10.65
C PHE A 348 11.59 -2.42 11.02
N SER A 349 12.55 -2.09 11.89
CA SER A 349 13.60 -2.96 12.40
C SER A 349 13.67 -2.88 13.93
N SER A 350 13.96 -3.99 14.60
CA SER A 350 14.28 -4.03 16.03
C SER A 350 15.67 -3.46 16.37
N ASP A 351 16.28 -2.68 15.48
CA ASP A 351 17.55 -1.97 15.73
C ASP A 351 17.30 -0.84 16.72
N MET A 352 17.63 -1.10 17.99
CA MET A 352 17.44 -0.15 19.08
C MET A 352 18.38 1.06 19.02
N ALA A 353 19.37 1.09 18.11
CA ALA A 353 20.35 2.14 17.82
C ALA A 353 21.05 2.79 19.03
N ARG A 354 20.31 3.53 19.86
CA ARG A 354 20.73 4.15 21.13
C ARG A 354 20.59 3.23 22.34
N GLY A 355 19.93 2.08 22.20
CA GLY A 355 19.91 1.02 23.21
C GLY A 355 18.86 1.18 24.32
N PHE A 356 17.81 1.96 24.09
CA PHE A 356 16.65 2.04 24.99
C PHE A 356 15.60 1.00 24.58
N GLY A 357 15.02 0.33 25.58
CA GLY A 357 13.83 -0.50 25.42
C GLY A 357 12.59 0.32 25.10
N PRO A 358 11.45 -0.33 24.83
CA PRO A 358 10.14 0.28 25.04
C PRO A 358 10.02 0.74 26.51
N VAL A 359 9.13 1.69 26.79
CA VAL A 359 9.00 2.27 28.12
C VAL A 359 8.21 1.32 29.03
N GLU A 360 8.81 0.93 30.15
CA GLU A 360 8.15 0.13 31.18
C GLU A 360 6.93 0.90 31.73
N THR A 361 5.75 0.30 31.69
CA THR A 361 4.48 0.97 31.99
C THR A 361 3.94 0.56 33.36
N THR A 362 3.03 1.34 33.93
CA THR A 362 2.28 0.90 35.13
C THR A 362 1.12 0.00 34.69
N PRO A 363 0.95 -1.22 35.25
CA PRO A 363 -0.11 -2.13 34.84
C PRO A 363 -1.53 -1.54 34.98
N ILE A 364 -2.38 -1.75 33.97
CA ILE A 364 -3.78 -1.30 33.97
C ILE A 364 -4.74 -2.37 34.54
N ALA A 365 -5.98 -1.99 34.79
CA ALA A 365 -6.99 -2.89 35.35
C ALA A 365 -7.29 -4.06 34.40
N GLY A 366 -7.03 -5.30 34.85
CA GLY A 366 -7.21 -6.51 34.05
C GLY A 366 -5.94 -7.01 33.34
N GLU A 367 -4.85 -6.24 33.39
CA GLU A 367 -3.55 -6.63 32.85
C GLU A 367 -2.83 -7.63 33.79
N PRO A 368 -2.30 -8.75 33.28
CA PRO A 368 -1.47 -9.64 34.07
C PRO A 368 -0.14 -8.96 34.41
N SER A 369 0.30 -9.06 35.66
CA SER A 369 1.60 -8.54 36.11
C SER A 369 2.26 -9.44 37.13
N VAL A 370 3.59 -9.51 37.10
CA VAL A 370 4.41 -10.30 38.04
C VAL A 370 5.60 -9.46 38.49
N GLY A 371 5.51 -8.91 39.71
CA GLY A 371 6.46 -7.90 40.17
C GLY A 371 6.21 -6.60 39.42
N ASN A 372 7.20 -6.15 38.65
CA ASN A 372 7.07 -4.97 37.79
C ASN A 372 6.66 -5.33 36.35
N ALA A 373 6.87 -6.58 35.92
CA ALA A 373 6.71 -6.98 34.52
C ALA A 373 5.25 -7.19 34.12
N ASN A 374 4.86 -6.65 32.96
CA ASN A 374 3.54 -6.74 32.32
C ASN A 374 3.67 -6.72 30.77
N PRO A 375 2.63 -7.16 30.02
CA PRO A 375 2.66 -7.24 28.56
C PRO A 375 3.05 -5.95 27.83
N ARG A 376 2.64 -4.78 28.33
CA ARG A 376 2.88 -3.49 27.65
C ARG A 376 4.29 -2.95 27.84
N ASP A 377 5.07 -3.44 28.80
CA ASP A 377 6.50 -3.06 28.95
C ASP A 377 7.34 -3.35 27.70
N GLN A 378 6.84 -4.19 26.78
CA GLN A 378 7.50 -4.51 25.52
C GLN A 378 6.63 -4.19 24.29
N LEU A 379 5.63 -3.32 24.45
CA LEU A 379 4.78 -2.84 23.36
C LEU A 379 5.37 -1.57 22.76
N VAL A 380 5.82 -1.63 21.52
CA VAL A 380 6.37 -0.47 20.79
C VAL A 380 5.25 0.28 20.08
N THR A 381 5.06 1.56 20.44
CA THR A 381 4.22 2.48 19.69
C THR A 381 4.97 3.05 18.47
N ILE A 382 4.35 2.97 17.29
CA ILE A 382 4.86 3.52 16.02
C ILE A 382 3.76 4.38 15.40
N ILE A 383 4.07 5.61 15.01
CA ILE A 383 3.09 6.54 14.39
C ILE A 383 3.46 6.87 12.94
N ALA A 384 2.43 7.00 12.11
CA ALA A 384 2.51 7.63 10.79
C ALA A 384 1.77 8.97 10.82
N MET A 385 2.32 9.98 10.15
CA MET A 385 1.87 11.37 10.21
C MET A 385 1.84 12.00 8.81
N VAL A 386 0.77 12.71 8.45
CA VAL A 386 0.63 13.37 7.15
C VAL A 386 -0.17 14.67 7.26
N ARG A 387 0.10 15.67 6.41
CA ARG A 387 -0.77 16.85 6.28
C ARG A 387 -2.04 16.45 5.53
N GLY A 388 -3.19 16.75 6.12
CA GLY A 388 -4.49 16.34 5.64
C GLY A 388 -5.61 17.04 6.39
N GLU A 389 -6.77 16.41 6.44
CA GLU A 389 -7.95 16.89 7.16
C GLU A 389 -8.45 15.87 8.17
N GLU A 390 -9.08 16.38 9.22
CA GLU A 390 -9.76 15.55 10.21
C GLU A 390 -10.94 14.79 9.63
N ALA A 391 -11.25 13.64 10.23
CA ALA A 391 -12.36 12.80 9.79
C ALA A 391 -13.68 13.41 10.26
N PHE A 392 -14.66 13.55 9.37
CA PHE A 392 -16.03 13.91 9.76
C PHE A 392 -17.05 12.94 9.16
N VAL A 393 -18.22 12.87 9.78
CA VAL A 393 -19.40 12.14 9.31
C VAL A 393 -20.26 13.12 8.54
N ASP A 394 -20.04 13.16 7.23
CA ASP A 394 -20.92 13.83 6.27
C ASP A 394 -22.33 13.21 6.34
N ALA A 395 -23.21 13.86 7.09
CA ALA A 395 -24.55 13.38 7.40
C ALA A 395 -25.59 13.87 6.38
N ASN A 396 -25.27 14.94 5.63
CA ASN A 396 -26.14 15.53 4.63
C ASN A 396 -25.75 15.17 3.17
N LEU A 397 -24.57 14.56 2.98
CA LEU A 397 -23.95 14.14 1.72
C LEU A 397 -23.55 15.31 0.79
N ASP A 398 -23.16 16.45 1.36
CA ASP A 398 -22.67 17.63 0.61
C ASP A 398 -21.14 17.68 0.42
N GLY A 399 -20.40 16.79 1.08
CA GLY A 399 -18.95 16.68 1.02
C GLY A 399 -18.19 17.69 1.88
N GLN A 400 -18.84 18.46 2.75
CA GLN A 400 -18.25 19.50 3.59
C GLN A 400 -18.66 19.33 5.06
N TYR A 401 -17.74 19.59 5.98
CA TYR A 401 -18.07 19.58 7.41
C TYR A 401 -19.12 20.66 7.72
N ASN A 402 -20.28 20.21 8.20
CA ASN A 402 -21.36 21.06 8.66
C ASN A 402 -21.35 21.14 10.20
N ALA A 403 -21.63 22.32 10.76
CA ALA A 403 -21.59 22.52 12.22
C ALA A 403 -22.58 21.61 12.96
N GLY A 404 -22.07 20.78 13.87
CA GLY A 404 -22.85 19.79 14.64
C GLY A 404 -22.80 18.37 14.06
N GLU A 405 -22.13 18.15 12.93
CA GLU A 405 -21.74 16.81 12.48
C GLU A 405 -20.66 16.21 13.38
N LEU A 406 -20.57 14.88 13.41
CA LEU A 406 -19.53 14.21 14.20
C LEU A 406 -18.19 14.28 13.50
N PHE A 407 -17.13 14.69 14.20
CA PHE A 407 -15.77 14.70 13.67
C PHE A 407 -14.76 14.15 14.68
N VAL A 408 -13.60 13.74 14.19
CA VAL A 408 -12.46 13.27 15.01
C VAL A 408 -11.46 14.41 15.12
N ASP A 409 -11.45 15.05 16.26
CA ASP A 409 -10.48 16.07 16.66
C ASP A 409 -9.15 15.39 17.04
N GLN A 410 -8.05 15.85 16.47
CA GLN A 410 -6.72 15.32 16.70
C GLN A 410 -5.77 16.38 17.27
N GLY A 411 -5.08 16.04 18.36
CA GLY A 411 -3.94 16.84 18.83
C GLY A 411 -2.72 16.76 17.90
N ASP A 412 -1.68 17.56 18.22
CA ASP A 412 -0.33 17.37 17.70
C ASP A 412 0.09 15.89 17.87
N PRO A 413 0.66 15.23 16.84
CA PRO A 413 1.18 13.88 16.99
C PRO A 413 2.23 13.74 18.09
N PHE A 414 2.19 12.64 18.83
CA PHE A 414 3.21 12.25 19.80
C PHE A 414 3.28 10.72 19.91
N ILE A 415 4.38 10.20 20.45
CA ILE A 415 4.45 8.79 20.85
C ILE A 415 3.86 8.66 22.26
N ASP A 416 2.83 7.84 22.43
CA ASP A 416 2.17 7.54 23.72
C ASP A 416 2.83 6.34 24.40
N SER A 417 4.11 6.46 24.78
CA SER A 417 4.96 5.34 25.23
C SER A 417 4.54 4.72 26.58
N ASN A 418 3.57 5.29 27.29
CA ASN A 418 3.03 4.73 28.52
C ASN A 418 1.56 4.28 28.38
N ASP A 419 1.03 4.33 27.15
CA ASP A 419 -0.33 4.02 26.70
C ASP A 419 -1.46 4.76 27.45
N ASN A 420 -1.18 5.92 28.05
CA ASN A 420 -2.14 6.61 28.91
C ASN A 420 -3.17 7.47 28.13
N ASN A 421 -2.99 7.65 26.81
CA ASN A 421 -3.77 8.50 25.91
C ASN A 421 -3.63 10.02 26.15
N ALA A 422 -2.58 10.48 26.82
CA ALA A 422 -2.35 11.89 27.11
C ALA A 422 -0.86 12.25 27.13
N TYR A 423 -0.48 13.18 26.26
CA TYR A 423 0.85 13.79 26.24
C TYR A 423 1.16 14.49 27.57
N THR A 424 2.24 14.09 28.23
CA THR A 424 2.65 14.56 29.56
C THR A 424 3.72 15.67 29.52
N GLY A 425 4.37 15.88 28.37
CA GLY A 425 5.47 16.84 28.23
C GLY A 425 6.87 16.25 28.34
N ASP A 426 7.02 14.94 28.56
CA ASP A 426 8.32 14.28 28.60
C ASP A 426 8.84 13.94 27.20
N GLU A 427 9.42 14.92 26.51
CA GLU A 427 10.02 14.76 25.18
C GLU A 427 11.13 13.68 25.09
N ALA A 428 11.61 13.15 26.23
CA ALA A 428 12.58 12.05 26.23
C ALA A 428 11.93 10.67 26.00
N THR A 429 10.65 10.50 26.36
CA THR A 429 9.89 9.26 26.23
C THR A 429 8.68 9.41 25.32
N GLU A 430 8.03 10.57 25.30
CA GLU A 430 6.86 10.95 24.49
C GLU A 430 7.21 12.08 23.50
N PRO A 431 8.12 11.89 22.53
CA PRO A 431 8.50 12.94 21.58
C PRO A 431 7.29 13.46 20.78
N ARG A 432 7.11 14.78 20.77
CA ARG A 432 6.05 15.48 20.03
C ARG A 432 6.50 15.90 18.63
N PHE A 433 5.59 15.82 17.67
CA PHE A 433 5.73 16.34 16.32
C PHE A 433 4.66 17.42 16.10
N CYS A 434 5.06 18.70 16.15
CA CYS A 434 4.13 19.81 15.95
C CYS A 434 3.48 19.76 14.55
N GLY A 435 2.15 19.88 14.51
CA GLY A 435 1.38 19.86 13.27
C GLY A 435 1.29 21.21 12.54
N GLY A 436 1.64 22.31 13.23
CA GLY A 436 1.45 23.69 12.78
C GLY A 436 2.74 24.53 12.72
N THR A 437 2.57 25.86 12.67
CA THR A 437 3.68 26.82 12.62
C THR A 437 4.27 27.18 13.98
N ASP A 438 3.54 26.88 15.07
CA ASP A 438 4.04 26.97 16.44
C ASP A 438 4.41 25.57 16.94
N CYS A 439 5.62 25.44 17.46
CA CYS A 439 6.16 24.22 18.05
C CYS A 439 6.60 24.45 19.51
N SER A 440 6.23 25.57 20.12
CA SER A 440 6.63 25.95 21.49
C SER A 440 5.81 25.24 22.58
N THR A 441 4.58 24.84 22.28
CA THR A 441 3.67 24.10 23.17
C THR A 441 2.98 22.94 22.43
N TYR A 442 2.31 22.06 23.18
CA TYR A 442 1.46 21.01 22.63
C TYR A 442 0.05 21.55 22.35
N HIS A 443 -0.41 21.37 21.12
CA HIS A 443 -1.77 21.70 20.71
C HIS A 443 -2.60 20.42 20.77
N GLY A 444 -3.37 20.24 21.84
CA GLY A 444 -4.32 19.14 21.93
C GLY A 444 -5.50 19.27 20.94
N PRO A 445 -6.49 18.39 21.09
CA PRO A 445 -7.83 18.62 20.54
C PRO A 445 -8.34 20.02 20.91
N ASN A 446 -9.07 20.68 20.00
CA ASN A 446 -9.43 22.10 20.12
C ASN A 446 -10.95 22.39 20.08
N GLY A 447 -11.78 21.36 19.90
CA GLY A 447 -13.23 21.42 19.79
C GLY A 447 -13.76 21.88 18.42
N LEU A 448 -12.91 21.96 17.39
CA LEU A 448 -13.20 22.43 16.03
C LEU A 448 -12.63 21.47 14.99
N TRP A 449 -13.34 21.30 13.86
CA TRP A 449 -12.84 20.48 12.76
C TRP A 449 -11.78 21.24 11.95
N ASP A 450 -10.58 20.65 11.84
CA ASP A 450 -9.45 21.22 11.10
C ASP A 450 -9.32 20.68 9.67
N SER A 451 -9.52 21.57 8.68
CA SER A 451 -9.41 21.25 7.25
C SER A 451 -7.97 21.09 6.73
N ASP A 452 -6.97 21.56 7.47
CA ASP A 452 -5.53 21.42 7.17
C ASP A 452 -4.71 21.30 8.46
N ARG A 453 -4.45 20.06 8.88
CA ARG A 453 -3.66 19.71 10.06
C ARG A 453 -2.74 18.52 9.77
N THR A 454 -1.73 18.31 10.60
CA THR A 454 -1.01 17.01 10.60
C THR A 454 -1.88 15.99 11.31
N ILE A 455 -2.55 15.14 10.53
CA ILE A 455 -3.29 13.99 11.02
C ILE A 455 -2.32 12.81 11.22
N TRP A 456 -2.65 11.91 12.14
CA TRP A 456 -1.79 10.80 12.52
C TRP A 456 -2.54 9.55 12.98
N VAL A 457 -1.86 8.40 12.87
CA VAL A 457 -2.34 7.08 13.32
C VAL A 457 -1.18 6.23 13.87
N PRO A 458 -1.26 5.77 15.13
CA PRO A 458 -0.42 4.67 15.62
C PRO A 458 -0.75 3.26 15.10
N THR A 459 0.28 2.42 15.13
CA THR A 459 0.25 0.96 15.11
C THR A 459 1.24 0.45 16.17
N TRP A 460 1.13 -0.82 16.56
CA TRP A 460 1.93 -1.40 17.64
C TRP A 460 2.67 -2.66 17.23
N ILE A 461 3.82 -2.91 17.85
CA ILE A 461 4.58 -4.14 17.72
C ILE A 461 5.03 -4.60 19.12
N ALA A 462 4.75 -5.84 19.51
CA ALA A 462 5.33 -6.43 20.71
C ALA A 462 6.73 -6.98 20.43
N PHE A 463 7.67 -6.72 21.33
CA PHE A 463 8.99 -7.35 21.35
C PHE A 463 9.00 -8.49 22.37
N THR A 464 9.32 -9.72 21.93
CA THR A 464 9.22 -10.92 22.78
C THR A 464 10.53 -11.70 22.90
N ASP A 465 10.66 -12.46 23.99
CA ASP A 465 11.66 -13.55 24.12
C ASP A 465 10.99 -14.92 23.92
N ALA A 466 11.80 -15.97 23.90
CA ALA A 466 11.34 -17.34 23.97
C ALA A 466 10.49 -17.55 25.23
N PRO A 467 9.34 -18.24 25.13
CA PRO A 467 8.42 -18.38 26.24
C PRO A 467 8.99 -19.20 27.38
N LYS A 468 8.73 -18.75 28.60
CA LYS A 468 8.77 -19.58 29.79
C LYS A 468 7.51 -20.44 29.83
N VAL A 469 7.70 -21.76 29.84
CA VAL A 469 6.61 -22.73 30.02
C VAL A 469 6.19 -22.73 31.49
N THR A 470 4.91 -22.46 31.75
CA THR A 470 4.29 -22.56 33.08
C THR A 470 3.19 -23.61 33.04
N VAL A 471 3.18 -24.52 34.00
CA VAL A 471 2.26 -25.65 34.05
C VAL A 471 1.40 -25.53 35.30
N ASP A 472 0.09 -25.65 35.15
CA ASP A 472 -0.84 -25.60 36.27
C ASP A 472 -0.71 -26.84 37.17
N PRO A 473 -1.23 -26.81 38.41
CA PRO A 473 -1.39 -28.01 39.21
C PRO A 473 -2.21 -29.07 38.47
N TRP A 474 -1.75 -30.33 38.50
CA TRP A 474 -2.52 -31.44 37.94
C TRP A 474 -3.83 -31.63 38.70
N ILE A 475 -4.95 -31.54 37.98
CA ILE A 475 -6.31 -31.75 38.50
C ILE A 475 -6.74 -33.17 38.15
N ALA A 476 -7.01 -33.99 39.16
CA ALA A 476 -7.60 -35.32 38.96
C ALA A 476 -9.11 -35.20 38.67
N SER A 477 -9.63 -36.05 37.78
CA SER A 477 -11.08 -36.23 37.63
C SER A 477 -11.69 -36.73 38.93
N SER A 478 -12.84 -36.16 39.33
CA SER A 478 -13.55 -36.52 40.56
C SER A 478 -13.87 -38.02 40.63
N CYS A 479 -13.74 -38.60 41.83
CA CYS A 479 -14.20 -39.94 42.19
C CYS A 479 -15.58 -40.24 41.57
N VAL A 480 -15.64 -41.18 40.63
CA VAL A 480 -16.90 -41.69 40.10
C VAL A 480 -17.34 -42.83 41.01
N ASP A 481 -18.51 -42.67 41.62
CA ASP A 481 -19.08 -43.64 42.56
C ASP A 481 -19.21 -45.02 41.88
N TYR A 482 -18.52 -46.04 42.40
CA TYR A 482 -18.27 -47.33 41.73
C TYR A 482 -19.48 -48.29 41.83
N VAL A 483 -20.67 -47.78 41.50
CA VAL A 483 -21.97 -48.45 41.72
C VAL A 483 -22.37 -49.37 40.54
N ASP A 484 -21.80 -49.18 39.34
CA ASP A 484 -21.99 -50.07 38.20
C ASP A 484 -20.63 -50.51 37.60
N ASN A 485 -20.28 -51.78 37.83
CA ASN A 485 -19.04 -52.42 37.37
C ASN A 485 -18.96 -52.62 35.83
N ASN A 486 -19.98 -52.22 35.06
CA ASN A 486 -20.01 -52.46 33.61
C ASN A 486 -19.40 -51.35 32.73
N VAL A 487 -19.05 -50.18 33.29
CA VAL A 487 -18.47 -49.07 32.53
C VAL A 487 -17.03 -48.80 32.97
N PRO A 488 -16.01 -49.10 32.14
CA PRO A 488 -14.63 -48.77 32.46
C PRO A 488 -14.39 -47.26 32.25
N ASN A 489 -14.59 -46.49 33.31
CA ASN A 489 -14.18 -45.09 33.38
C ASN A 489 -12.67 -45.02 33.71
N PRO A 490 -11.82 -44.49 32.82
CA PRO A 490 -10.41 -44.28 33.15
C PRO A 490 -10.30 -43.18 34.21
N SER A 491 -9.45 -43.37 35.21
CA SER A 491 -8.98 -42.25 36.03
C SER A 491 -8.14 -41.34 35.13
N SER A 492 -8.35 -40.04 35.24
CA SER A 492 -7.66 -39.06 34.41
C SER A 492 -7.13 -37.90 35.25
N ALA A 493 -5.98 -37.37 34.87
CA ALA A 493 -5.42 -36.14 35.40
C ALA A 493 -5.22 -35.16 34.26
N SER A 494 -5.56 -33.89 34.45
CA SER A 494 -5.40 -32.83 33.45
C SER A 494 -4.71 -31.60 34.02
N THR A 495 -3.93 -30.91 33.19
CA THR A 495 -3.31 -29.62 33.52
C THR A 495 -3.35 -28.67 32.32
N GLY A 496 -3.52 -27.38 32.59
CA GLY A 496 -3.25 -26.31 31.63
C GLY A 496 -1.76 -26.04 31.51
N VAL A 497 -1.34 -25.56 30.34
CA VAL A 497 0.03 -25.06 30.12
C VAL A 497 -0.02 -23.72 29.42
N SER A 498 0.55 -22.70 30.08
CA SER A 498 0.75 -21.38 29.51
C SER A 498 2.20 -21.16 29.06
N PHE A 499 2.35 -20.41 27.98
CA PHE A 499 3.62 -20.08 27.34
C PHE A 499 3.69 -18.56 27.25
N ARG A 500 4.51 -17.95 28.11
CA ARG A 500 4.70 -16.50 28.15
C ARG A 500 6.15 -16.16 28.43
N ASP A 501 6.66 -15.09 27.85
CA ASP A 501 8.03 -14.63 28.10
C ASP A 501 8.21 -13.93 29.47
N GLY A 502 9.33 -13.24 29.66
CA GLY A 502 9.64 -12.51 30.89
C GLY A 502 8.68 -11.34 31.19
N SER A 503 8.12 -10.72 30.15
CA SER A 503 7.14 -9.63 30.22
C SER A 503 5.70 -10.13 30.05
N LEU A 504 5.48 -11.43 30.25
CA LEU A 504 4.17 -12.08 30.19
C LEU A 504 3.51 -12.06 28.79
N ASN A 505 4.29 -11.79 27.73
CA ASN A 505 3.80 -11.79 26.36
C ASN A 505 3.74 -13.19 25.75
N ALA A 506 2.73 -13.43 24.92
CA ALA A 506 2.58 -14.65 24.13
C ALA A 506 3.68 -14.78 23.05
N PRO A 507 4.02 -16.00 22.60
CA PRO A 507 5.09 -16.21 21.63
C PRO A 507 4.80 -15.56 20.27
N ALA A 508 5.87 -15.28 19.52
CA ALA A 508 5.76 -14.83 18.13
C ALA A 508 5.23 -15.93 17.20
N ALA A 509 4.65 -15.51 16.07
CA ALA A 509 4.08 -16.38 15.05
C ALA A 509 5.09 -17.41 14.53
N GLY A 510 4.59 -18.61 14.20
CA GLY A 510 5.43 -19.75 13.80
C GLY A 510 6.00 -20.55 14.98
N THR A 511 5.70 -20.16 16.23
CA THR A 511 5.94 -21.03 17.39
C THR A 511 5.02 -22.26 17.35
N THR A 512 5.56 -23.45 17.60
CA THR A 512 4.79 -24.71 17.63
C THR A 512 4.91 -25.41 18.99
N TYR A 513 3.84 -26.08 19.43
CA TYR A 513 3.75 -26.64 20.79
C TYR A 513 3.68 -28.17 20.78
N GLY A 514 4.27 -28.81 21.79
CA GLY A 514 4.22 -30.26 21.93
C GLY A 514 4.50 -30.77 23.33
N ALA A 515 4.05 -31.98 23.62
CA ALA A 515 4.30 -32.67 24.88
C ALA A 515 4.47 -34.17 24.67
N SER A 516 5.32 -34.80 25.48
CA SER A 516 5.62 -36.24 25.43
C SER A 516 6.00 -36.76 26.82
N PHE A 517 5.64 -38.00 27.15
CA PHE A 517 6.16 -38.63 28.36
C PHE A 517 7.70 -38.73 28.34
N VAL A 518 8.32 -38.56 29.50
CA VAL A 518 9.71 -38.96 29.72
C VAL A 518 9.72 -40.43 30.09
N GLY A 519 10.26 -41.27 29.20
CA GLY A 519 10.18 -42.72 29.31
C GLY A 519 8.82 -43.27 28.84
N ALA A 520 8.52 -44.51 29.24
CA ALA A 520 7.31 -45.23 28.84
C ALA A 520 6.55 -45.72 30.09
N PRO A 521 5.76 -44.85 30.76
CA PRO A 521 4.96 -45.26 31.91
C PRO A 521 3.92 -46.31 31.49
N SER A 522 3.94 -47.47 32.16
CA SER A 522 3.10 -48.61 31.78
C SER A 522 1.62 -48.32 32.02
N GLY A 523 0.81 -48.47 30.97
CA GLY A 523 -0.64 -48.31 31.03
C GLY A 523 -1.16 -46.86 31.03
N LEU A 524 -0.29 -45.85 30.95
CA LEU A 524 -0.73 -44.46 30.78
C LEU A 524 -0.74 -44.04 29.31
N THR A 525 -1.68 -43.16 28.96
CA THR A 525 -1.70 -42.44 27.68
C THR A 525 -1.71 -40.93 27.90
N LEU A 526 -0.86 -40.21 27.17
CA LEU A 526 -0.85 -38.74 27.16
C LEU A 526 -1.62 -38.25 25.94
N ASN A 527 -2.69 -37.50 26.19
CA ASN A 527 -3.49 -36.80 25.21
C ASN A 527 -3.19 -35.30 25.31
N THR A 528 -2.62 -34.74 24.24
CA THR A 528 -2.43 -33.29 24.10
C THR A 528 -3.66 -32.71 23.41
N LEU A 529 -4.32 -31.77 24.07
CA LEU A 529 -5.42 -30.97 23.54
C LEU A 529 -4.91 -29.56 23.23
N PHE A 530 -5.52 -28.91 22.23
CA PHE A 530 -5.05 -27.64 21.65
C PHE A 530 -3.65 -27.80 21.00
N GLY A 531 -2.77 -26.80 21.07
CA GLY A 531 -1.45 -26.83 20.43
C GLY A 531 -1.47 -26.52 18.93
N PHE A 532 -2.27 -25.54 18.51
CA PHE A 532 -2.19 -24.99 17.16
C PHE A 532 -0.91 -24.16 16.99
N ASP A 533 -0.42 -24.04 15.75
CA ASP A 533 0.68 -23.15 15.42
C ASP A 533 0.33 -21.70 15.81
N GLU A 534 1.27 -20.98 16.40
CA GLU A 534 1.03 -19.62 16.89
C GLU A 534 0.78 -18.67 15.71
N LEU A 535 -0.34 -17.94 15.80
CA LEU A 535 -0.73 -16.93 14.83
C LEU A 535 -0.06 -15.59 15.13
N GLU A 536 -0.11 -14.67 14.18
CA GLU A 536 0.32 -13.28 14.40
C GLU A 536 -0.56 -12.62 15.47
N ASN A 537 0.08 -12.04 16.48
CA ASN A 537 -0.53 -11.41 17.65
C ASN A 537 0.25 -10.11 17.99
N VAL A 538 -0.12 -9.39 19.05
CA VAL A 538 0.65 -8.25 19.57
C VAL A 538 1.18 -8.60 20.96
N GLY A 539 1.84 -9.76 21.07
CA GLY A 539 2.17 -10.37 22.35
C GLY A 539 0.89 -10.84 23.05
N SER A 540 0.78 -10.55 24.36
CA SER A 540 -0.46 -10.76 25.13
C SER A 540 -1.42 -9.57 25.09
N SER A 541 -1.05 -8.48 24.41
CA SER A 541 -1.86 -7.26 24.28
C SER A 541 -2.77 -7.33 23.05
N ASP A 542 -3.98 -6.79 23.17
CA ASP A 542 -4.92 -6.57 22.05
C ASP A 542 -5.22 -5.07 21.91
N PRO A 543 -4.28 -4.25 21.40
CA PRO A 543 -4.48 -2.81 21.27
C PRO A 543 -5.42 -2.49 20.09
N PHE A 544 -6.47 -1.72 20.37
CA PHE A 544 -7.43 -1.28 19.37
C PHE A 544 -7.83 0.18 19.54
N TRP A 545 -8.34 0.74 18.43
CA TRP A 545 -8.80 2.11 18.33
C TRP A 545 -10.29 2.24 18.69
N GLN A 546 -10.62 3.08 19.67
CA GLN A 546 -11.99 3.42 20.01
C GLN A 546 -12.26 4.92 19.83
N ARG A 547 -13.30 5.26 19.06
CA ARG A 547 -13.81 6.63 18.94
C ARG A 547 -14.77 6.95 20.10
N VAL A 548 -14.40 7.91 20.94
CA VAL A 548 -15.14 8.31 22.15
C VAL A 548 -15.50 9.79 22.09
N SER A 549 -16.43 10.24 22.94
CA SER A 549 -16.73 11.67 23.05
C SER A 549 -15.55 12.43 23.66
N GLU A 550 -15.17 13.57 23.08
CA GLU A 550 -14.17 14.47 23.67
C GLU A 550 -14.63 14.95 25.06
N ALA A 551 -15.91 15.31 25.20
CA ALA A 551 -16.49 15.81 26.44
C ALA A 551 -16.56 14.76 27.57
N ASN A 552 -16.55 13.46 27.23
CA ASN A 552 -16.41 12.38 28.19
C ASN A 552 -15.90 11.10 27.49
N VAL A 553 -14.61 10.81 27.68
CA VAL A 553 -13.91 9.68 27.06
C VAL A 553 -14.43 8.28 27.45
N ASN A 554 -15.30 8.20 28.46
CA ASN A 554 -15.98 6.96 28.86
C ASN A 554 -17.34 6.76 28.14
N GLN A 555 -17.73 7.68 27.25
CA GLN A 555 -18.96 7.61 26.46
C GLN A 555 -18.65 7.40 24.97
N PRO A 556 -19.48 6.63 24.25
CA PRO A 556 -19.34 6.51 22.79
C PRO A 556 -19.52 7.89 22.14
N CYS A 557 -18.81 8.14 21.03
CA CYS A 557 -19.02 9.40 20.30
C CYS A 557 -20.37 9.39 19.55
N THR A 558 -21.30 10.23 19.99
CA THR A 558 -22.63 10.44 19.40
C THR A 558 -23.04 11.89 19.58
N VAL A 559 -23.95 12.41 18.73
CA VAL A 559 -24.39 13.81 18.79
C VAL A 559 -24.98 14.19 20.17
N ALA A 560 -25.52 13.21 20.91
CA ALA A 560 -26.07 13.41 22.26
C ALA A 560 -25.03 13.39 23.39
N THR A 561 -23.81 12.89 23.13
CA THR A 561 -22.73 12.73 24.12
C THR A 561 -21.55 13.69 23.89
N THR A 562 -21.51 14.40 22.76
CA THR A 562 -20.46 15.35 22.35
C THR A 562 -20.88 16.81 22.49
N THR A 563 -19.93 17.70 22.75
CA THR A 563 -20.07 19.14 22.46
C THR A 563 -19.71 19.37 20.99
N ASN A 564 -20.52 20.12 20.24
CA ASN A 564 -20.31 20.47 18.81
C ASN A 564 -20.10 19.30 17.82
N GLY A 565 -20.19 18.04 18.27
CA GLY A 565 -19.90 16.85 17.47
C GLY A 565 -18.47 16.29 17.63
N ALA A 566 -17.64 16.89 18.48
CA ALA A 566 -16.23 16.51 18.64
C ALA A 566 -16.04 15.13 19.31
N CYS A 567 -15.39 14.23 18.60
CA CYS A 567 -14.88 12.95 19.08
C CYS A 567 -13.36 13.02 19.25
N VAL A 568 -12.81 12.17 20.11
CA VAL A 568 -11.37 11.81 20.09
C VAL A 568 -11.20 10.32 19.82
N MET A 569 -10.04 9.95 19.27
CA MET A 569 -9.61 8.57 19.16
C MET A 569 -8.76 8.20 20.36
N GLN A 570 -9.02 7.03 20.95
CA GLN A 570 -8.22 6.50 22.05
C GLN A 570 -7.80 5.06 21.79
N THR A 571 -6.56 4.76 22.19
CA THR A 571 -6.03 3.42 22.40
C THR A 571 -6.80 2.75 23.54
N ARG A 572 -7.18 1.50 23.31
CA ARG A 572 -7.81 0.61 24.28
C ARG A 572 -7.15 -0.75 24.18
N PHE A 573 -7.15 -1.47 25.29
CA PHE A 573 -6.68 -2.85 25.33
C PHE A 573 -7.88 -3.78 25.49
N GLY A 574 -7.93 -4.82 24.66
CA GLY A 574 -8.84 -5.94 24.83
C GLY A 574 -8.48 -6.81 26.03
N PRO A 575 -9.14 -7.95 26.22
CA PRO A 575 -8.72 -8.95 27.20
C PRO A 575 -7.29 -9.41 26.89
N PHE A 576 -6.40 -9.31 27.88
CA PHE A 576 -5.03 -9.79 27.73
C PHE A 576 -4.98 -11.33 27.61
N ASP A 577 -4.11 -11.84 26.74
CA ASP A 577 -3.91 -13.27 26.55
C ASP A 577 -3.29 -13.90 27.83
N ASP A 578 -3.87 -15.01 28.30
CA ASP A 578 -3.37 -15.74 29.46
C ASP A 578 -2.25 -16.74 29.10
N GLY A 579 -1.89 -16.82 27.82
CA GLY A 579 -0.83 -17.64 27.26
C GLY A 579 -1.15 -19.13 27.23
N HIS A 580 -2.36 -19.58 27.56
CA HIS A 580 -2.69 -21.00 27.51
C HIS A 580 -2.73 -21.50 26.07
N ARG A 581 -1.92 -22.53 25.76
CA ARG A 581 -1.82 -23.12 24.41
C ARG A 581 -1.96 -24.63 24.39
N LEU A 582 -1.67 -25.32 25.49
CA LEU A 582 -1.92 -26.77 25.64
C LEU A 582 -2.81 -27.04 26.85
N VAL A 583 -3.65 -28.07 26.72
CA VAL A 583 -4.17 -28.81 27.87
C VAL A 583 -3.66 -30.24 27.76
N LEU A 584 -2.96 -30.70 28.78
CA LEU A 584 -2.43 -32.06 28.84
C LEU A 584 -3.39 -32.91 29.65
N ARG A 585 -3.76 -34.07 29.12
CA ARG A 585 -4.58 -35.07 29.81
C ARG A 585 -3.85 -36.40 29.83
N VAL A 586 -3.65 -36.95 31.02
CA VAL A 586 -3.12 -38.28 31.24
C VAL A 586 -4.27 -39.19 31.64
N ASP A 587 -4.50 -40.24 30.87
CA ASP A 587 -5.52 -41.26 31.11
C ASP A 587 -4.87 -42.59 31.47
N ASP A 588 -5.37 -43.25 32.53
CA ASP A 588 -5.01 -44.63 32.84
C ASP A 588 -5.83 -45.62 32.01
N THR A 589 -5.14 -46.49 31.29
CA THR A 589 -5.71 -47.53 30.42
C THR A 589 -5.72 -48.92 31.08
N ASN A 590 -5.12 -49.06 32.27
CA ASN A 590 -5.20 -50.28 33.09
C ASN A 590 -6.62 -50.45 33.66
N LYS A 591 -7.49 -51.14 32.92
CA LYS A 591 -8.90 -51.30 33.32
C LYS A 591 -9.09 -52.05 34.63
N THR A 592 -10.00 -51.48 35.44
CA THR A 592 -10.72 -52.07 36.58
C THR A 592 -9.86 -52.56 37.76
N PRO A 593 -10.10 -52.05 38.99
CA PRO A 593 -9.58 -52.68 40.21
C PRO A 593 -9.93 -54.17 40.25
N ALA A 594 -8.97 -55.01 40.61
CA ALA A 594 -9.21 -56.43 40.81
C ALA A 594 -10.09 -56.64 42.06
N ALA A 595 -11.41 -56.74 41.81
CA ALA A 595 -12.51 -56.77 42.78
C ALA A 595 -12.73 -55.44 43.53
N ALA A 596 -13.79 -54.72 43.16
CA ALA A 596 -14.37 -53.69 44.02
C ALA A 596 -14.98 -54.34 45.28
N ALA A 597 -14.53 -53.90 46.46
CA ALA A 597 -15.22 -54.20 47.70
C ALA A 597 -16.50 -53.35 47.78
N PRO A 598 -17.71 -53.93 47.92
CA PRO A 598 -18.94 -53.15 47.97
C PRO A 598 -18.97 -52.22 49.20
N GLY A 599 -19.26 -50.92 48.98
CA GLY A 599 -19.63 -49.99 50.06
C GLY A 599 -18.67 -48.83 50.37
N HIS A 600 -17.61 -48.61 49.59
CA HIS A 600 -16.80 -47.40 49.71
C HIS A 600 -17.43 -46.22 48.96
N VAL A 601 -18.27 -45.46 49.67
CA VAL A 601 -18.80 -44.16 49.22
C VAL A 601 -17.63 -43.19 49.01
N CYS A 602 -17.66 -42.36 47.96
CA CYS A 602 -16.74 -41.23 47.80
C CYS A 602 -16.89 -40.22 48.97
N GLY A 603 -16.15 -40.43 50.06
CA GLY A 603 -16.11 -39.50 51.20
C GLY A 603 -15.35 -38.21 50.89
N GLY A 604 -15.49 -37.20 51.75
CA GLY A 604 -14.82 -35.89 51.59
C GLY A 604 -13.28 -35.92 51.56
N THR A 605 -12.68 -37.07 51.88
CA THR A 605 -11.30 -37.42 51.57
C THR A 605 -11.28 -38.83 50.95
N PRO A 606 -10.98 -38.99 49.65
CA PRO A 606 -10.88 -40.30 49.03
C PRO A 606 -9.66 -41.06 49.60
N THR A 607 -9.87 -42.30 50.02
CA THR A 607 -8.79 -43.21 50.45
C THR A 607 -8.23 -43.88 49.20
N ALA A 608 -7.09 -43.38 48.71
CA ALA A 608 -6.48 -43.82 47.46
C ALA A 608 -6.19 -45.34 47.42
N GLY A 609 -6.46 -45.96 46.28
CA GLY A 609 -5.94 -47.28 45.93
C GLY A 609 -4.41 -47.30 45.94
N THR A 610 -3.84 -48.43 46.36
CA THR A 610 -2.43 -48.56 46.79
C THR A 610 -1.35 -48.48 45.69
N ASN A 611 -1.66 -47.94 44.52
CA ASN A 611 -0.69 -47.79 43.43
C ASN A 611 -0.63 -46.33 42.95
N LEU A 612 0.20 -45.53 43.63
CA LEU A 612 0.55 -44.17 43.23
C LEU A 612 1.66 -44.23 42.17
N GLY A 613 1.29 -44.40 40.90
CA GLY A 613 2.23 -44.25 39.81
C GLY A 613 2.60 -42.78 39.61
N SER A 614 3.89 -42.47 39.53
CA SER A 614 4.36 -41.16 39.08
C SER A 614 4.57 -41.17 37.56
N PHE A 615 4.30 -40.03 36.93
CA PHE A 615 4.64 -39.79 35.54
C PHE A 615 5.33 -38.44 35.38
N THR A 616 6.18 -38.32 34.36
CA THR A 616 6.85 -37.09 33.97
C THR A 616 6.51 -36.79 32.52
N VAL A 617 6.09 -35.56 32.24
CA VAL A 617 5.85 -35.07 30.87
C VAL A 617 6.87 -33.98 30.56
N GLN A 618 7.58 -34.14 29.45
CA GLN A 618 8.34 -33.07 28.83
C GLN A 618 7.40 -32.28 27.93
N ILE A 619 7.46 -30.96 28.07
CA ILE A 619 6.70 -30.00 27.27
C ILE A 619 7.71 -29.14 26.52
N ASN A 620 7.44 -28.84 25.26
CA ASN A 620 8.30 -28.03 24.41
C ASN A 620 7.47 -27.00 23.65
N ALA A 621 8.02 -25.79 23.49
CA ALA A 621 7.61 -24.83 22.47
C ALA A 621 8.81 -24.57 21.57
N LYS A 622 8.64 -24.75 20.25
CA LYS A 622 9.67 -24.48 19.26
C LYS A 622 9.40 -23.13 18.62
N GLY A 623 10.14 -22.11 19.03
CA GLY A 623 10.03 -20.75 18.50
C GLY A 623 10.86 -20.56 17.23
N PRO A 624 10.76 -19.38 16.56
CA PRO A 624 11.48 -19.10 15.32
C PRO A 624 13.02 -19.17 15.43
N HIS A 625 13.58 -18.84 16.59
CA HIS A 625 15.05 -18.83 16.81
C HIS A 625 15.51 -19.62 18.05
N LYS A 626 14.62 -19.92 18.99
CA LYS A 626 14.95 -20.51 20.29
C LYS A 626 13.82 -21.42 20.78
N ASP A 627 14.17 -22.66 21.11
CA ASP A 627 13.27 -23.64 21.71
C ASP A 627 13.20 -23.43 23.23
N ALA A 628 11.99 -23.55 23.79
CA ALA A 628 11.75 -23.62 25.21
C ALA A 628 11.29 -25.02 25.60
N SER A 629 11.70 -25.51 26.78
CA SER A 629 11.21 -26.77 27.33
C SER A 629 11.06 -26.74 28.83
N ALA A 630 10.14 -27.55 29.35
CA ALA A 630 9.95 -27.76 30.78
C ALA A 630 9.52 -29.21 31.05
N TYR A 631 9.65 -29.61 32.32
CA TYR A 631 9.22 -30.91 32.81
C TYR A 631 8.18 -30.71 33.90
N THR A 632 7.06 -31.41 33.79
CA THR A 632 6.05 -31.49 34.85
C THR A 632 5.94 -32.92 35.35
N ASN A 633 5.72 -33.08 36.65
CA ASN A 633 5.52 -34.36 37.30
C ASN A 633 4.09 -34.42 37.84
N GLY A 634 3.44 -35.56 37.66
CA GLY A 634 2.14 -35.85 38.25
C GLY A 634 2.14 -37.22 38.91
N THR A 635 1.14 -37.45 39.75
CA THR A 635 0.80 -38.76 40.30
C THR A 635 -0.63 -39.09 39.92
N TYR A 636 -0.90 -40.38 39.70
CA TYR A 636 -2.25 -40.90 39.54
C TYR A 636 -2.50 -41.98 40.60
N ALA A 637 -3.77 -42.13 40.99
CA ALA A 637 -4.25 -43.14 41.92
C ALA A 637 -5.53 -43.77 41.37
N PHE A 638 -5.85 -44.97 41.88
CA PHE A 638 -7.14 -45.64 41.68
C PHE A 638 -8.12 -45.26 42.78
#